data_AF-A0A1Y1M2I8-F1
#
_entry.id   AF-A0A1Y1M2I8-F1
#
_cell.length_a   1.000
_cell.length_b   1.000
_cell.length_c   1.000
_cell.angle_alpha   90.00
_cell.angle_beta   90.00
_cell.angle_gamma   90.00
#
_symmetry.space_group_name_H-M   'P 1'
#
loop_
_entity.id
_entity.type
_entity.pdbx_description
1 polymer ?
#
loop_
_entity_poly.entity_id
_entity_poly.type
_entity_poly.pdbx_seq_one_letter_code
_entity_poly.pdbx_strand_id
1 'polypeptide(L)'
;RIQSYNFKIVHQKGISNPSDYLSRHPEQTSCNKHQEHDRIEQYVNFCINSSLPKAITLQQVQEATRNDEKIQTLINAISSTNQKYWKLPDLTLFAKLKDEF
;
A
#
# COMPACT_ATOMS: atom_id res chain seq x y z
N ARG A 1 -24.22 52.83 9.86
CA ARG A 1 -23.75 54.19 9.49
C ARG A 1 -22.25 54.08 9.25
N ILE A 2 -21.80 54.16 7.99
CA ILE A 2 -20.37 54.09 7.66
C ILE A 2 -19.74 55.44 8.05
N GLN A 3 -18.59 55.42 8.75
CA GLN A 3 -17.86 56.64 9.06
C GLN A 3 -17.19 57.19 7.80
N SER A 4 -17.39 58.48 7.54
CA SER A 4 -16.80 59.19 6.40
C SER A 4 -15.31 59.42 6.65
N TYR A 5 -14.46 58.48 6.24
CA TYR A 5 -13.01 58.67 6.27
C TYR A 5 -12.57 59.55 5.10
N ASN A 6 -11.85 60.63 5.41
CA ASN A 6 -11.18 61.45 4.41
C ASN A 6 -9.79 60.87 4.17
N PHE A 7 -9.55 60.27 3.01
CA PHE A 7 -8.28 59.65 2.67
C PHE A 7 -7.71 60.24 1.38
N LYS A 8 -6.40 60.29 1.30
CA LYS A 8 -5.66 60.73 0.11
C LYS A 8 -4.99 59.51 -0.52
N ILE A 9 -5.33 59.22 -1.76
CA ILE A 9 -4.68 58.16 -2.53
C ILE A 9 -3.32 58.67 -2.99
N VAL A 10 -2.26 57.96 -2.60
CA VAL A 10 -0.89 58.24 -3.05
C VAL A 10 -0.39 57.03 -3.81
N HIS A 11 -0.04 57.21 -5.08
CA HIS A 11 0.56 56.14 -5.88
C HIS A 11 2.00 55.90 -5.42
N GLN A 12 2.31 54.66 -5.04
CA GLN A 12 3.66 54.20 -4.72
C GLN A 12 4.04 53.07 -5.66
N LYS A 13 5.31 53.02 -6.08
CA LYS A 13 5.83 51.92 -6.88
C LYS A 13 5.71 50.62 -6.09
N GLY A 14 5.33 49.52 -6.75
CA GLY A 14 5.06 48.22 -6.13
C GLY A 14 6.10 47.78 -5.08
N ILE A 15 7.39 47.92 -5.41
CA ILE A 15 8.51 47.54 -4.52
C ILE A 15 8.44 48.20 -3.13
N SER A 16 8.01 49.46 -3.05
CA SER A 16 7.89 50.18 -1.77
C SER A 16 6.45 50.25 -1.27
N ASN A 17 5.49 49.67 -2.00
CA ASN A 17 4.08 49.71 -1.65
C ASN A 17 3.80 48.61 -0.61
N PRO A 18 3.45 48.98 0.64
CA PRO A 18 3.16 47.99 1.66
C PRO A 18 1.91 47.15 1.36
N SER A 19 1.03 47.62 0.48
CA SER A 19 -0.19 46.94 0.06
C SER A 19 0.00 46.03 -1.17
N ASP A 20 1.18 46.03 -1.79
CA ASP A 20 1.49 45.15 -2.92
C ASP A 20 1.90 43.77 -2.41
N TYR A 21 0.97 42.82 -2.56
CA TYR A 21 1.17 41.43 -2.19
C TYR A 21 2.38 40.80 -2.88
N LEU A 22 2.66 41.16 -4.14
CA LEU A 22 3.76 40.57 -4.91
C LEU A 22 5.13 40.99 -4.37
N SER A 23 5.22 42.15 -3.72
CA SER A 23 6.46 42.63 -3.11
C SER A 23 6.74 42.00 -1.73
N ARG A 24 5.74 41.38 -1.10
CA ARG A 24 5.84 40.72 0.21
C ARG A 24 5.62 39.21 0.16
N HIS A 25 5.34 38.64 -1.01
CA HIS A 25 5.18 37.21 -1.13
C HIS A 25 6.52 36.57 -0.74
N PRO A 26 6.57 35.70 0.28
CA PRO A 26 7.78 34.97 0.57
C PRO A 26 8.14 34.24 -0.72
N GLU A 27 9.22 34.67 -1.38
CA GLU A 27 9.77 33.86 -2.46
C GLU A 27 9.95 32.48 -1.86
N GLN A 28 9.33 31.49 -2.50
CA GLN A 28 9.48 30.09 -2.11
C GLN A 28 10.96 29.77 -2.25
N THR A 29 11.70 30.09 -1.20
CA THR A 29 13.12 29.87 -1.10
C THR A 29 13.23 28.38 -1.35
N SER A 30 14.05 28.05 -2.34
CA SER A 30 14.19 26.75 -3.00
C SER A 30 14.70 25.64 -2.06
N CYS A 31 14.08 25.47 -0.89
CA CYS A 31 14.54 24.60 0.19
C CYS A 31 13.56 23.45 0.50
N ASN A 32 12.28 23.52 0.11
CA ASN A 32 11.32 22.47 0.46
C ASN A 32 10.76 21.63 -0.70
N LYS A 33 11.05 21.96 -1.96
CA LYS A 33 10.53 21.16 -3.10
C LYS A 33 11.02 19.71 -3.05
N HIS A 34 12.29 19.48 -2.70
CA HIS A 34 12.84 18.13 -2.55
C HIS A 34 12.19 17.35 -1.40
N GLN A 35 11.94 18.00 -0.26
CA GLN A 35 11.31 17.36 0.90
C GLN A 35 9.83 17.02 0.68
N GLU A 36 9.10 17.89 -0.03
CA GLU A 36 7.69 17.66 -0.38
C GLU A 36 7.55 16.54 -1.42
N HIS A 37 8.44 16.49 -2.43
CA HIS A 37 8.46 15.39 -3.41
C HIS A 37 8.73 14.03 -2.73
N ASP A 38 9.72 13.97 -1.84
CA ASP A 38 10.09 12.76 -1.11
C ASP A 38 8.93 12.24 -0.23
N ARG A 39 8.16 13.15 0.39
CA ARG A 39 6.96 12.81 1.18
C ARG A 39 5.84 12.20 0.33
N ILE A 40 5.60 12.74 -0.86
CA ILE A 40 4.57 12.23 -1.77
C ILE A 40 4.94 10.83 -2.25
N GLU A 41 6.20 10.61 -2.63
CA GLU A 41 6.69 9.30 -3.06
C GLU A 41 6.61 8.26 -1.93
N GLN A 42 7.00 8.63 -0.71
CA GLN A 42 6.87 7.77 0.46
C GLN A 42 5.41 7.39 0.74
N TYR A 43 4.47 8.33 0.60
CA TYR A 43 3.05 8.06 0.78
C TYR A 43 2.48 7.13 -0.29
N VAL A 44 2.84 7.35 -1.56
CA VAL A 44 2.45 6.46 -2.66
C VAL A 44 2.99 5.05 -2.44
N ASN A 45 4.26 4.92 -2.07
CA ASN A 45 4.88 3.63 -1.75
C ASN A 45 4.22 2.94 -0.56
N PHE A 46 3.85 3.69 0.48
CA PHE A 46 3.10 3.16 1.62
C PHE A 46 1.75 2.60 1.17
N CYS A 47 0.96 3.35 0.40
CA CYS A 47 -0.33 2.90 -0.11
C CYS A 47 -0.20 1.63 -0.97
N ILE A 48 0.82 1.56 -1.84
CA ILE A 48 1.08 0.37 -2.65
C ILE A 48 1.40 -0.82 -1.74
N ASN A 49 2.34 -0.67 -0.81
CA ASN A 49 2.77 -1.76 0.06
C ASN A 49 1.69 -2.21 1.06
N SER A 50 0.83 -1.29 1.53
CA SER A 50 -0.23 -1.61 2.49
C SER A 50 -1.49 -2.15 1.83
N SER A 51 -1.79 -1.75 0.60
CA SER A 51 -3.02 -2.12 -0.11
C SER A 51 -2.86 -3.40 -0.93
N LEU A 52 -1.63 -3.80 -1.25
CA LEU A 52 -1.37 -5.09 -1.86
C LEU A 52 -1.47 -6.19 -0.80
N PRO A 53 -2.39 -7.16 -0.95
CA PRO A 53 -2.36 -8.36 -0.14
C PRO A 53 -0.98 -8.98 -0.26
N LYS A 54 -0.36 -9.37 0.86
CA LYS A 54 0.94 -10.02 0.87
C LYS A 54 0.85 -11.25 -0.04
N ALA A 55 1.41 -11.16 -1.24
CA ALA A 55 1.32 -12.21 -2.22
C ALA A 55 1.98 -13.45 -1.61
N ILE A 56 1.22 -14.54 -1.52
CA ILE A 56 1.76 -15.81 -1.05
C ILE A 56 2.59 -16.36 -2.21
N THR A 57 3.89 -16.54 -1.97
CA THR A 57 4.77 -17.11 -2.98
C THR A 57 4.60 -18.63 -3.04
N LEU A 58 4.86 -19.23 -4.20
CA LEU A 58 4.83 -20.69 -4.33
C LEU A 58 5.79 -21.37 -3.34
N GLN A 59 6.95 -20.75 -3.07
CA GLN A 59 7.89 -21.24 -2.05
C GLN A 59 7.28 -21.24 -0.65
N GLN A 60 6.54 -20.19 -0.27
CA GLN A 60 5.85 -20.14 1.03
C GLN A 60 4.78 -21.22 1.15
N VAL A 61 4.04 -21.50 0.08
CA VAL A 61 3.06 -22.61 0.06
C VAL A 61 3.76 -23.95 0.23
N GLN A 62 4.87 -24.18 -0.48
CA GLN A 62 5.66 -25.41 -0.38
C GLN A 62 6.23 -25.62 1.03
N GLU A 63 6.74 -24.55 1.66
CA GLU A 63 7.28 -24.62 3.01
C GLU A 63 6.19 -24.89 4.04
N ALA A 64 5.06 -24.19 3.94
CA ALA A 64 3.91 -24.41 4.83
C ALA A 64 3.36 -25.83 4.69
N THR A 65 3.23 -26.34 3.46
CA THR A 65 2.72 -27.70 3.21
C THR A 65 3.71 -28.79 3.63
N ARG A 66 5.02 -28.53 3.67
CA ARG A 66 6.02 -29.48 4.23
C ARG A 66 5.83 -29.75 5.72
N ASN A 67 5.42 -28.72 6.47
CA ASN A 67 5.22 -28.81 7.92
C ASN A 67 3.83 -29.35 8.29
N ASP A 68 2.91 -29.44 7.33
CA ASP A 68 1.54 -29.93 7.54
C ASP A 68 1.44 -31.44 7.27
N GLU A 69 1.35 -32.24 8.33
CA GLU A 69 1.25 -33.70 8.26
C GLU A 69 0.02 -34.18 7.48
N LYS A 70 -1.10 -33.46 7.54
CA LYS A 70 -2.34 -33.83 6.83
C LYS A 70 -2.20 -33.60 5.33
N ILE A 71 -1.56 -32.50 4.94
CA ILE A 71 -1.31 -32.25 3.52
C ILE A 71 -0.22 -33.19 2.97
N GLN A 72 0.83 -33.50 3.74
CA GLN A 72 1.82 -34.49 3.34
C GLN A 72 1.21 -35.88 3.14
N THR A 73 0.30 -36.31 4.03
CA THR A 73 -0.40 -37.58 3.86
C THR A 73 -1.32 -37.58 2.63
N LEU A 74 -2.00 -36.46 2.34
CA LEU A 74 -2.79 -36.31 1.12
C LEU A 74 -1.91 -36.37 -0.15
N ILE A 75 -0.78 -35.67 -0.17
CA ILE A 75 0.19 -35.70 -1.28
C ILE A 75 0.64 -37.14 -1.55
N ASN A 76 1.00 -37.87 -0.50
CA ASN A 76 1.40 -39.28 -0.62
C ASN A 76 0.26 -40.18 -1.11
N ALA A 77 -0.98 -39.90 -0.70
CA ALA A 77 -2.16 -40.65 -1.15
C ALA A 77 -2.46 -40.45 -2.64
N ILE A 78 -2.24 -39.24 -3.15
CA ILE A 78 -2.40 -38.89 -4.57
C ILE A 78 -1.24 -39.45 -5.40
N SER A 79 0.00 -39.32 -4.93
CA SER A 79 1.18 -39.77 -5.68
C SER A 79 1.37 -41.29 -5.67
N SER A 80 0.80 -41.99 -4.69
CA SER A 80 0.95 -43.44 -4.53
C SER A 80 -0.30 -44.17 -4.99
N THR A 81 -0.14 -45.25 -5.74
CA THR A 81 -1.23 -46.17 -6.12
C THR A 81 -1.78 -46.98 -4.93
N ASN A 82 -1.27 -46.73 -3.71
CA ASN A 82 -1.58 -47.52 -2.52
C ASN A 82 -2.83 -47.00 -1.82
N GLN A 83 -3.91 -47.77 -1.88
CA GLN A 83 -5.20 -47.43 -1.29
C GLN A 83 -5.20 -47.36 0.24
N LYS A 84 -4.13 -47.77 0.92
CA LYS A 84 -4.01 -47.69 2.39
C LYS A 84 -4.06 -46.24 2.88
N TYR A 85 -3.49 -45.29 2.13
CA TYR A 85 -3.49 -43.89 2.53
C TYR A 85 -4.90 -43.31 2.58
N TRP A 86 -5.76 -43.63 1.61
CA TRP A 86 -7.15 -43.18 1.56
C TRP A 86 -8.06 -43.72 2.67
N LYS A 87 -7.59 -44.70 3.46
CA LYS A 87 -8.33 -45.23 4.62
C LYS A 87 -8.02 -44.49 5.92
N LEU A 88 -7.11 -43.52 5.90
CA LEU A 88 -6.79 -42.70 7.07
C LEU A 88 -7.97 -41.79 7.43
N PRO A 89 -8.32 -41.68 8.73
CA PRO A 89 -9.46 -40.86 9.17
C PRO A 89 -9.29 -39.38 8.80
N ASP A 90 -8.05 -38.87 8.79
CA ASP A 90 -7.74 -37.49 8.40
C ASP A 90 -8.03 -37.17 6.93
N LEU A 91 -8.10 -38.20 6.07
CA LEU A 91 -8.33 -38.04 4.63
C LEU A 91 -9.79 -38.24 4.21
N THR A 92 -10.68 -38.54 5.17
CA THR A 92 -12.11 -38.72 4.91
C THR A 92 -12.77 -37.49 4.28
N LEU A 93 -12.31 -36.28 4.66
CA LEU A 93 -12.76 -35.02 4.09
C LEU A 93 -12.43 -34.92 2.59
N PHE A 94 -11.32 -35.54 2.17
CA PHE A 94 -10.79 -35.49 0.81
C PHE A 94 -11.22 -36.70 -0.04
N ALA A 95 -12.17 -37.50 0.42
CA ALA A 95 -12.59 -38.73 -0.26
C ALA A 95 -13.03 -38.52 -1.72
N LYS A 96 -13.60 -37.35 -2.04
CA LYS A 96 -14.01 -37.00 -3.41
C LYS A 96 -12.83 -36.84 -4.37
N LEU A 97 -11.65 -36.46 -3.87
CA LEU A 97 -10.45 -36.30 -4.70
C LEU A 97 -9.87 -37.64 -5.17
N LYS A 98 -10.24 -38.74 -4.51
CA LYS A 98 -9.77 -40.08 -4.90
C LYS A 98 -10.18 -40.46 -6.33
N ASP A 99 -11.35 -40.02 -6.78
CA ASP A 99 -11.88 -40.41 -8.09
C ASP A 99 -11.42 -39.45 -9.21
N GLU A 100 -10.69 -38.38 -8.88
CA GLU A 100 -10.15 -37.40 -9.84
C GLU A 100 -8.72 -37.71 -10.29
N PHE A 101 -8.01 -38.61 -9.60
CA PHE A 101 -6.60 -38.98 -9.83
C PHE A 101 -6.41 -40.49 -9.89
#